data_AF-A0A9E1XKZ2-F1
#
_entry.id   AF-A0A9E1XKZ2-F1
#
_cell.length_a   1.000
_cell.length_b   1.000
_cell.length_c   1.000
_cell.angle_alpha   90.00
_cell.angle_beta   90.00
_cell.angle_gamma   90.00
#
_symmetry.space_group_name_H-M   'P 1'
#
loop_
_entity.id
_entity.type
_entity.pdbx_description
1 polymer ?
#
loop_
_entity_poly.entity_id
_entity_poly.type
_entity_poly.pdbx_seq_one_letter_code
_entity_poly.pdbx_strand_id
1 'polypeptide(L)'
;PWPLPDGRILYQRWEYVDRSQVHYHHLWTMNPDGTGQMVYFGNMHGGGLFIDAKPVPDSQEVILTLSPGHGQREHSGSIALVTPKSGPDHLPSMRRLTGDGFRDPYAVTKDWFLAAKGRALFLVGRDQALIEFFELPATMAGGNLQEPRPLATRPRGRVIPPRSNLQKPTGTLVLHDLYKGRSMAGVRRGEVKELLILESLPKPINFTGGMEPLSYGGTFTLERIIGTVPVEADGSAHFSPPANRALFFVALDGEQRSVKRMQSFLTVMPGETTSCVGCHESRTQAPANLARPGRSIASQRAPSKPKQVTGIPAVIDYPRDVQPVLDRHCIRCHNPAKRSGAVLLTGDRGPVYSHSYFTLSARRQIADGRNIARSSYAPRTLGDVASPLMAKLSSGQHHGVKAPEADQRIVRYWLNSGAAWPGTYAALGTGMVGGYAQNQPDRQDLKWPEMKAAIAVLDKRCMSCHADPHRPLPRSPSDNCGMPPWAIQYRSPKLRLSRHIIYNLSQPETSLLLLAPLARAAGGYGMQKRDRDGKPVGVPTEIFVNTQDPGYQALLRAIQRTKQQLDTIKRFDMPDFRPRPAYLREMRRYGLLGKDEVPVGAQVYELERRYWDSFVYQPTP
;
A
#
# COMPACT_ATOMS: atom_id res chain seq x y z
N PRO A 1 -12.59 16.99 12.28
CA PRO A 1 -12.09 18.24 11.64
C PRO A 1 -12.51 19.44 12.50
N TRP A 2 -11.78 20.56 12.44
CA TRP A 2 -12.07 21.76 13.23
C TRP A 2 -11.67 23.05 12.48
N PRO A 3 -12.45 24.14 12.56
CA PRO A 3 -12.07 25.42 11.96
C PRO A 3 -10.91 26.10 12.71
N LEU A 4 -9.90 26.53 11.98
CA LEU A 4 -8.82 27.37 12.49
C LEU A 4 -9.25 28.85 12.55
N PRO A 5 -8.62 29.68 13.39
CA PRO A 5 -8.92 31.12 13.47
C PRO A 5 -8.77 31.86 12.14
N ASP A 6 -7.91 31.36 11.23
CA ASP A 6 -7.68 31.95 9.91
C ASP A 6 -8.71 31.55 8.84
N GLY A 7 -9.70 30.72 9.21
CA GLY A 7 -10.79 30.26 8.35
C GLY A 7 -10.53 28.93 7.64
N ARG A 8 -9.33 28.35 7.76
CA ARG A 8 -9.05 27.01 7.22
C ARG A 8 -9.69 25.92 8.08
N ILE A 9 -9.86 24.73 7.52
CA ILE A 9 -10.29 23.52 8.23
C ILE A 9 -9.06 22.68 8.54
N LEU A 10 -8.82 22.39 9.82
CA LEU A 10 -7.85 21.42 10.32
C LEU A 10 -8.48 20.03 10.35
N TYR A 11 -7.77 19.02 9.87
CA TYR A 11 -8.20 17.63 9.89
C TYR A 11 -7.02 16.68 9.96
N GLN A 12 -7.31 15.40 10.18
CA GLN A 12 -6.32 14.34 10.12
C GLN A 12 -6.44 13.60 8.80
N ARG A 13 -5.30 13.24 8.19
CA ARG A 13 -5.25 12.40 7.00
C ARG A 13 -4.33 11.21 7.21
N TRP A 14 -4.76 10.07 6.68
CA TRP A 14 -3.99 8.83 6.65
C TRP A 14 -3.28 8.72 5.30
N GLU A 15 -2.02 8.32 5.31
CA GLU A 15 -1.14 8.36 4.14
C GLU A 15 -0.49 7.00 3.87
N TYR A 16 -0.81 6.42 2.71
CA TYR A 16 -0.43 5.06 2.35
C TYR A 16 0.44 4.95 1.08
N VAL A 17 0.70 6.06 0.38
CA VAL A 17 1.44 6.04 -0.89
C VAL A 17 2.92 5.72 -0.62
N ASP A 18 3.34 4.50 -0.96
CA ASP A 18 4.68 3.91 -0.75
C ASP A 18 5.21 4.03 0.70
N ARG A 19 4.30 3.98 1.68
CA ARG A 19 4.62 4.09 3.10
C ARG A 19 3.81 3.11 3.93
N SER A 20 4.21 2.97 5.20
CA SER A 20 3.48 2.10 6.11
C SER A 20 2.05 2.57 6.38
N GLN A 21 1.11 1.61 6.32
CA GLN A 21 -0.29 1.83 6.66
C GLN A 21 -0.54 2.17 8.14
N VAL A 22 0.44 1.95 9.04
CA VAL A 22 0.20 2.14 10.48
C VAL A 22 0.89 3.36 11.10
N HIS A 23 1.73 4.08 10.33
CA HIS A 23 2.65 5.06 10.91
C HIS A 23 2.39 6.52 10.51
N TYR A 24 1.52 6.80 9.53
CA TYR A 24 1.37 8.15 8.96
C TYR A 24 -0.07 8.68 9.07
N HIS A 25 -0.43 9.17 10.27
CA HIS A 25 -1.77 9.67 10.61
C HIS A 25 -1.68 11.06 11.23
N HIS A 26 -1.55 12.07 10.38
CA HIS A 26 -1.06 13.38 10.79
C HIS A 26 -2.01 14.51 10.41
N LEU A 27 -1.65 15.74 10.81
CA LEU A 27 -2.51 16.91 10.68
C LEU A 27 -2.34 17.59 9.31
N TRP A 28 -3.46 17.98 8.73
CA TRP A 28 -3.61 18.64 7.43
C TRP A 28 -4.60 19.79 7.54
N THR A 29 -4.52 20.72 6.58
CA THR A 29 -5.45 21.83 6.44
C THR A 29 -5.96 21.95 5.02
N MET A 30 -7.15 22.54 4.88
CA MET A 30 -7.73 22.93 3.59
C MET A 30 -8.60 24.18 3.77
N ASN A 31 -8.94 24.87 2.69
CA ASN A 31 -9.98 25.89 2.71
C ASN A 31 -11.37 25.23 2.84
N PRO A 32 -12.41 25.96 3.28
CA PRO A 32 -13.77 25.42 3.40
C PRO A 32 -14.35 24.84 2.10
N ASP A 33 -13.89 25.32 0.94
CA ASP A 33 -14.28 24.82 -0.38
C ASP A 33 -13.41 23.64 -0.88
N GLY A 34 -12.56 23.08 -0.02
CA GLY A 34 -11.67 21.95 -0.32
C GLY A 34 -10.36 22.31 -1.01
N THR A 35 -10.16 23.57 -1.44
CA THR A 35 -8.93 24.03 -2.09
C THR A 35 -7.77 24.16 -1.11
N GLY A 36 -6.54 24.23 -1.63
CA GLY A 36 -5.36 24.53 -0.82
C GLY A 36 -5.05 23.46 0.24
N GLN A 37 -5.30 22.18 -0.06
CA GLN A 37 -4.95 21.08 0.84
C GLN A 37 -3.44 21.06 1.10
N MET A 38 -3.05 21.15 2.37
CA MET A 38 -1.65 21.24 2.78
C MET A 38 -1.42 20.52 4.10
N VAL A 39 -0.24 19.93 4.25
CA VAL A 39 0.19 19.38 5.55
C VAL A 39 0.24 20.50 6.57
N TYR A 40 -0.31 20.24 7.76
CA TYR A 40 -0.22 21.14 8.90
C TYR A 40 0.98 20.79 9.77
N PHE A 41 1.13 19.52 10.15
CA PHE A 41 2.23 19.07 10.98
C PHE A 41 2.42 17.54 10.97
N GLY A 42 3.66 17.06 11.04
CA GLY A 42 4.04 15.68 11.38
C GLY A 42 4.33 14.75 10.20
N ASN A 43 3.87 15.04 8.99
CA ASN A 43 3.79 14.02 7.93
C ASN A 43 5.12 13.47 7.37
N MET A 44 6.28 14.01 7.73
CA MET A 44 7.56 13.36 7.46
C MET A 44 7.90 12.21 8.42
N HIS A 45 7.36 12.23 9.63
CA HIS A 45 7.81 11.40 10.73
C HIS A 45 6.78 10.34 11.01
N GLY A 46 7.13 9.07 10.78
CA GLY A 46 6.24 7.97 11.13
C GLY A 46 6.21 7.71 12.64
N GLY A 47 5.11 7.16 13.18
CA GLY A 47 5.10 6.60 14.54
C GLY A 47 4.03 7.11 15.49
N GLY A 48 3.02 7.84 15.02
CA GLY A 48 1.91 8.24 15.89
C GLY A 48 0.62 8.55 15.15
N LEU A 49 -0.46 8.63 15.93
CA LEU A 49 -1.78 9.08 15.52
C LEU A 49 -2.05 10.47 16.14
N PHE A 50 -2.13 11.49 15.30
CA PHE A 50 -2.36 12.88 15.72
C PHE A 50 -3.82 13.22 15.45
N ILE A 51 -4.64 13.21 16.50
CA ILE A 51 -6.11 13.22 16.38
C ILE A 51 -6.76 14.22 17.34
N ASP A 52 -8.02 14.55 17.10
CA ASP A 52 -8.85 15.48 17.89
C ASP A 52 -8.29 16.89 18.06
N ALA A 53 -7.47 17.30 17.09
CA ALA A 53 -6.76 18.57 17.13
C ALA A 53 -7.72 19.78 17.07
N LYS A 54 -7.51 20.77 17.95
CA LYS A 54 -8.30 22.01 18.04
C LYS A 54 -7.38 23.21 18.26
N PRO A 55 -7.72 24.41 17.74
CA PRO A 55 -6.93 25.61 17.96
C PRO A 55 -6.96 26.03 19.43
N VAL A 56 -5.84 26.54 19.92
CA VAL A 56 -5.72 27.17 21.22
C VAL A 56 -6.02 28.68 21.10
N PRO A 57 -6.95 29.23 21.90
CA PRO A 57 -7.25 30.67 21.89
C PRO A 57 -5.99 31.54 22.04
N ASP A 58 -6.02 32.73 21.44
CA ASP A 58 -4.96 33.75 21.53
C ASP A 58 -3.54 33.26 21.17
N SER A 59 -3.47 32.25 20.29
CA SER A 59 -2.21 31.67 19.84
C SER A 59 -2.33 31.07 18.42
N GLN A 60 -1.20 30.58 17.89
CA GLN A 60 -1.13 29.80 16.65
C GLN A 60 -0.85 28.32 16.93
N GLU A 61 -1.12 27.87 18.15
CA GLU A 61 -0.98 26.47 18.53
C GLU A 61 -2.29 25.72 18.32
N VAL A 62 -2.18 24.42 18.15
CA VAL A 62 -3.30 23.49 18.31
C VAL A 62 -2.96 22.52 19.42
N ILE A 63 -3.98 22.13 20.17
CA ILE A 63 -3.93 21.02 21.11
C ILE A 63 -4.47 19.77 20.44
N LEU A 64 -3.87 18.61 20.68
CA LEU A 64 -4.27 17.33 20.09
C LEU A 64 -4.08 16.16 21.05
N THR A 65 -4.70 15.03 20.72
CA THR A 65 -4.35 13.73 21.29
C THR A 65 -3.26 13.09 20.43
N LEU A 66 -2.12 12.82 21.04
CA LEU A 66 -1.05 12.01 20.48
C LEU A 66 -1.23 10.56 20.95
N SER A 67 -1.95 9.78 20.15
CA SER A 67 -2.20 8.36 20.43
C SER A 67 -1.06 7.50 19.87
N PRO A 68 -0.54 6.52 20.64
CA PRO A 68 0.61 5.74 20.22
C PRO A 68 0.26 4.75 19.09
N GLY A 69 1.24 4.49 18.22
CA GLY A 69 1.11 3.52 17.13
C GLY A 69 -0.02 3.84 16.15
N HIS A 70 -0.88 2.86 15.89
CA HIS A 70 -2.05 2.98 15.00
C HIS A 70 -3.28 3.63 15.67
N GLY A 71 -3.09 4.18 16.88
CA GLY A 71 -4.18 4.56 17.77
C GLY A 71 -4.53 3.45 18.74
N GLN A 72 -4.74 3.83 19.99
CA GLN A 72 -5.32 2.96 21.02
C GLN A 72 -6.84 3.02 20.97
N ARG A 73 -7.49 2.18 21.78
CA ARG A 73 -8.94 2.26 22.00
C ARG A 73 -9.33 3.67 22.47
N GLU A 74 -10.44 4.19 21.96
CA GLU A 74 -10.91 5.57 22.13
C GLU A 74 -9.86 6.62 21.74
N HIS A 75 -8.92 6.26 20.88
CA HIS A 75 -7.78 7.08 20.49
C HIS A 75 -7.00 7.67 21.67
N SER A 76 -7.03 6.99 22.82
CA SER A 76 -6.36 7.43 24.03
C SER A 76 -4.85 7.56 23.82
N GLY A 77 -4.27 8.55 24.48
CA GLY A 77 -2.88 8.92 24.31
C GLY A 77 -2.49 10.02 25.26
N SER A 78 -1.48 10.78 24.86
CA SER A 78 -1.04 11.97 25.60
C SER A 78 -1.63 13.23 24.97
N ILE A 79 -1.93 14.23 25.78
CA ILE A 79 -2.31 15.55 25.27
C ILE A 79 -1.04 16.32 24.92
N ALA A 80 -1.02 16.93 23.75
CA ALA A 80 0.13 17.69 23.27
C ALA A 80 -0.29 19.01 22.61
N LEU A 81 0.57 20.01 22.72
CA LEU A 81 0.50 21.25 21.97
C LEU A 81 1.45 21.20 20.78
N VAL A 82 1.06 21.82 19.67
CA VAL A 82 1.95 21.98 18.52
C VAL A 82 1.71 23.30 17.78
N THR A 83 2.79 23.92 17.32
CA THR A 83 2.76 25.06 16.40
C THR A 83 3.50 24.73 15.10
N PRO A 84 2.97 25.10 13.92
CA PRO A 84 3.63 24.86 12.63
C PRO A 84 4.61 25.97 12.25
N LYS A 85 4.88 26.96 13.11
CA LYS A 85 5.72 28.15 12.81
C LYS A 85 7.11 27.79 12.28
N SER A 86 7.75 26.76 12.83
CA SER A 86 9.07 26.27 12.40
C SER A 86 8.99 25.31 11.20
N GLY A 87 7.83 25.19 10.59
CA GLY A 87 7.54 24.26 9.51
C GLY A 87 6.85 22.98 10.00
N PRO A 88 6.10 22.29 9.12
CA PRO A 88 5.31 21.11 9.48
C PRO A 88 6.15 19.88 9.83
N ASP A 89 7.45 19.91 9.51
CA ASP A 89 8.37 18.81 9.71
C ASP A 89 9.26 19.00 10.95
N HIS A 90 9.11 20.10 11.71
CA HIS A 90 9.92 20.39 12.89
C HIS A 90 9.31 19.75 14.15
N LEU A 91 9.56 18.45 14.38
CA LEU A 91 9.03 17.72 15.54
C LEU A 91 9.22 18.40 16.90
N PRO A 92 10.34 19.08 17.21
CA PRO A 92 10.51 19.77 18.49
C PRO A 92 9.46 20.86 18.77
N SER A 93 8.69 21.31 17.77
CA SER A 93 7.55 22.22 17.99
C SER A 93 6.34 21.54 18.64
N MET A 94 6.37 20.22 18.85
CA MET A 94 5.34 19.47 19.56
C MET A 94 5.77 19.22 21.00
N ARG A 95 4.94 19.64 21.96
CA ARG A 95 5.19 19.52 23.40
C ARG A 95 4.09 18.75 24.08
N ARG A 96 4.46 17.62 24.69
CA ARG A 96 3.56 16.79 25.48
C ARG A 96 3.23 17.46 26.82
N LEU A 97 1.97 17.42 27.21
CA LEU A 97 1.45 17.97 28.46
C LEU A 97 1.13 16.90 29.50
N THR A 98 0.83 15.68 29.08
CA THR A 98 0.38 14.59 29.97
C THR A 98 1.10 13.28 29.68
N GLY A 99 0.98 12.32 30.60
CA GLY A 99 1.17 10.90 30.28
C GLY A 99 0.06 10.36 29.35
N ASP A 100 0.08 9.05 29.09
CA ASP A 100 -0.92 8.39 28.25
C ASP A 100 -2.26 8.17 28.99
N GLY A 101 -3.29 7.82 28.22
CA GLY A 101 -4.65 7.51 28.71
C GLY A 101 -5.66 8.66 28.60
N PHE A 102 -5.20 9.85 28.21
CA PHE A 102 -6.05 11.02 27.97
C PHE A 102 -6.59 11.03 26.53
N ARG A 103 -7.69 11.75 26.31
CA ARG A 103 -8.32 11.93 24.99
C ARG A 103 -9.13 13.24 24.94
N ASP A 104 -9.55 13.57 23.73
CA ASP A 104 -10.50 14.62 23.40
C ASP A 104 -10.17 16.01 23.99
N PRO A 105 -8.95 16.55 23.80
CA PRO A 105 -8.61 17.83 24.40
C PRO A 105 -9.46 18.97 23.84
N TYR A 106 -9.75 19.94 24.69
CA TYR A 106 -10.44 21.17 24.32
C TYR A 106 -9.79 22.37 24.99
N ALA A 107 -9.31 23.34 24.21
CA ALA A 107 -8.71 24.54 24.76
C ALA A 107 -9.77 25.55 25.24
N VAL A 108 -9.73 25.87 26.54
CA VAL A 108 -10.64 26.85 27.18
C VAL A 108 -10.00 28.22 27.14
N THR A 109 -8.73 28.30 27.55
CA THR A 109 -7.89 29.50 27.46
C THR A 109 -6.59 29.15 26.77
N LYS A 110 -5.68 30.11 26.67
CA LYS A 110 -4.30 29.86 26.22
C LYS A 110 -3.57 28.86 27.12
N ASP A 111 -3.90 28.79 28.41
CA ASP A 111 -3.11 28.07 29.41
C ASP A 111 -3.83 26.90 30.07
N TRP A 112 -5.15 26.80 29.91
CA TRP A 112 -5.98 25.73 30.49
C TRP A 112 -6.79 24.99 29.42
N PHE A 113 -6.73 23.66 29.50
CA PHE A 113 -7.37 22.75 28.55
C PHE A 113 -8.22 21.72 29.29
N LEU A 114 -9.35 21.31 28.72
CA LEU A 114 -10.11 20.15 29.18
C LEU A 114 -9.57 18.89 28.50
N ALA A 115 -9.58 17.76 29.20
CA ALA A 115 -9.36 16.44 28.61
C ALA A 115 -10.11 15.37 29.41
N ALA A 116 -10.46 14.25 28.76
CA ALA A 116 -11.05 13.10 29.43
C ALA A 116 -10.00 12.00 29.64
N LYS A 117 -10.11 11.27 30.77
CA LYS A 117 -9.34 10.05 31.02
C LYS A 117 -10.21 9.04 31.76
N GLY A 118 -10.54 7.93 31.09
CA GLY A 118 -11.43 6.91 31.64
C GLY A 118 -12.80 7.50 32.01
N ARG A 119 -13.06 7.60 33.31
CA ARG A 119 -14.33 8.06 33.90
C ARG A 119 -14.30 9.50 34.39
N ALA A 120 -13.18 10.20 34.23
CA ALA A 120 -12.96 11.52 34.80
C ALA A 120 -12.62 12.58 33.75
N LEU A 121 -12.93 13.84 34.08
CA LEU A 121 -12.52 15.03 33.34
C LEU A 121 -11.44 15.79 34.12
N PHE A 122 -10.48 16.29 33.36
CA PHE A 122 -9.32 17.00 33.87
C PHE A 122 -9.22 18.38 33.26
N LEU A 123 -8.82 19.35 34.08
CA LEU A 123 -8.14 20.55 33.64
C LEU A 123 -6.64 20.22 33.51
N VAL A 124 -6.11 20.42 32.32
CA VAL A 124 -4.70 20.25 31.98
C VAL A 124 -4.10 21.65 31.82
N GLY A 125 -3.10 21.97 32.64
CA GLY A 125 -2.36 23.21 32.58
C GLY A 125 -1.26 23.15 31.51
N ARG A 126 -0.95 24.31 30.92
CA ARG A 126 0.19 24.47 30.00
C ARG A 126 1.53 24.12 30.64
N ASP A 127 1.64 24.28 31.95
CA ASP A 127 2.75 23.91 32.83
C ASP A 127 2.73 22.43 33.25
N GLN A 128 1.83 21.63 32.68
CA GLN A 128 1.60 20.21 33.00
C GLN A 128 0.87 19.97 34.34
N ALA A 129 0.27 21.00 34.95
CA ALA A 129 -0.65 20.79 36.06
C ALA A 129 -1.85 19.92 35.64
N LEU A 130 -2.30 19.03 36.52
CA LEU A 130 -3.44 18.15 36.29
C LEU A 130 -4.42 18.25 37.45
N ILE A 131 -5.63 18.73 37.18
CA ILE A 131 -6.69 18.88 38.16
C ILE A 131 -7.89 18.08 37.69
N GLU A 132 -8.21 16.99 38.39
CA GLU A 132 -9.48 16.31 38.21
C GLU A 132 -10.61 17.16 38.80
N PHE A 133 -11.67 17.41 38.02
CA PHE A 133 -12.80 18.24 38.49
C PHE A 133 -14.14 17.53 38.41
N PHE A 134 -14.20 16.36 37.79
CA PHE A 134 -15.42 15.58 37.67
C PHE A 134 -15.11 14.10 37.42
N GLU A 135 -15.81 13.21 38.11
CA GLU A 135 -15.82 11.77 37.85
C GLU A 135 -17.28 11.30 37.70
N LEU A 136 -17.51 10.33 36.80
CA LEU A 136 -18.80 9.68 36.69
C LEU A 136 -19.21 8.98 38.01
N PRO A 137 -20.47 9.12 38.44
CA PRO A 137 -20.95 8.45 39.65
C PRO A 137 -20.93 6.93 39.49
N ALA A 138 -20.85 6.22 40.61
CA ALA A 138 -20.79 4.76 40.66
C ALA A 138 -21.98 4.07 39.96
N THR A 139 -23.15 4.72 39.91
CA THR A 139 -24.33 4.25 39.17
C THR A 139 -24.10 4.11 37.67
N MET A 140 -23.05 4.74 37.12
CA MET A 140 -22.63 4.65 35.73
C MET A 140 -21.33 3.87 35.56
N ALA A 141 -21.05 2.85 36.39
CA ALA A 141 -19.76 2.13 36.42
C ALA A 141 -19.21 1.62 35.07
N GLY A 142 -20.09 1.29 34.11
CA GLY A 142 -19.70 0.87 32.75
C GLY A 142 -19.40 2.01 31.76
N GLY A 143 -19.66 3.26 32.15
CA GLY A 143 -19.51 4.44 31.32
C GLY A 143 -18.08 5.01 31.29
N ASN A 144 -17.76 5.70 30.21
CA ASN A 144 -16.55 6.51 30.04
C ASN A 144 -16.95 7.94 29.67
N LEU A 145 -16.09 8.92 30.00
CA LEU A 145 -16.27 10.30 29.54
C LEU A 145 -15.51 10.56 28.25
N GLN A 146 -16.11 11.32 27.34
CA GLN A 146 -15.56 11.66 26.04
C GLN A 146 -15.98 13.07 25.65
N GLU A 147 -15.21 13.67 24.74
CA GLU A 147 -15.50 14.96 24.09
C GLU A 147 -15.99 16.08 25.02
N PRO A 148 -15.22 16.47 26.06
CA PRO A 148 -15.59 17.61 26.89
C PRO A 148 -15.65 18.89 26.05
N ARG A 149 -16.84 19.51 25.98
CA ARG A 149 -17.10 20.73 25.20
C ARG A 149 -17.80 21.76 26.07
N PRO A 150 -17.15 22.88 26.41
CA PRO A 150 -17.80 23.96 27.14
C PRO A 150 -18.85 24.63 26.25
N LEU A 151 -20.00 24.97 26.85
CA LEU A 151 -20.97 25.87 26.24
C LEU A 151 -20.50 27.29 26.50
N ALA A 152 -19.97 27.94 25.47
CA ALA A 152 -19.44 29.30 25.55
C ALA A 152 -19.73 30.06 24.24
N THR A 153 -19.85 31.38 24.33
CA THR A 153 -19.90 32.25 23.15
C THR A 153 -18.56 32.17 22.40
N ARG A 154 -18.61 32.29 21.08
CA ARG A 154 -17.40 32.25 20.23
C ARG A 154 -17.47 33.34 19.17
N PRO A 155 -16.35 34.03 18.86
CA PRO A 155 -16.28 34.91 17.71
C PRO A 155 -16.62 34.18 16.41
N ARG A 156 -17.29 34.86 15.49
CA ARG A 156 -17.49 34.33 14.13
C ARG A 156 -16.13 34.15 13.46
N GLY A 157 -15.87 32.94 12.97
CA GLY A 157 -14.63 32.62 12.26
C GLY A 157 -14.49 33.39 10.95
N ARG A 158 -13.25 33.56 10.49
CA ARG A 158 -12.95 34.15 9.18
C ARG A 158 -13.53 33.28 8.06
N VAL A 159 -14.21 33.91 7.11
CA VAL A 159 -14.71 33.23 5.90
C VAL A 159 -13.70 33.41 4.78
N ILE A 160 -13.21 32.31 4.22
CA ILE A 160 -12.30 32.32 3.05
C ILE A 160 -13.18 32.29 1.79
N PRO A 161 -13.01 33.24 0.85
CA PRO A 161 -13.71 33.19 -0.43
C PRO A 161 -13.38 31.90 -1.19
N PRO A 162 -14.37 31.26 -1.86
CA PRO A 162 -14.11 30.11 -2.70
C PRO A 162 -13.06 30.40 -3.76
N ARG A 163 -12.16 29.45 -3.99
CA ARG A 163 -11.13 29.46 -5.04
C ARG A 163 -11.39 28.40 -6.11
N SER A 164 -12.41 27.57 -5.89
CA SER A 164 -12.92 26.62 -6.87
C SER A 164 -13.84 27.31 -7.88
N ASN A 165 -13.83 26.80 -9.10
CA ASN A 165 -14.83 27.06 -10.13
C ASN A 165 -15.44 25.73 -10.57
N LEU A 166 -16.64 25.47 -10.05
CA LEU A 166 -17.41 24.24 -10.27
C LEU A 166 -17.83 24.02 -11.74
N GLN A 167 -17.71 25.03 -12.59
CA GLN A 167 -17.96 24.90 -14.03
C GLN A 167 -16.79 24.25 -14.79
N LYS A 168 -15.68 23.93 -14.11
CA LYS A 168 -14.48 23.32 -14.74
C LYS A 168 -14.28 21.87 -14.29
N PRO A 169 -14.06 20.92 -15.22
CA PRO A 169 -13.83 19.51 -14.87
C PRO A 169 -12.43 19.22 -14.30
N THR A 170 -11.52 20.19 -14.41
CA THR A 170 -10.09 20.05 -14.08
C THR A 170 -9.61 21.16 -13.17
N GLY A 171 -8.51 20.91 -12.45
CA GLY A 171 -7.68 21.96 -11.84
C GLY A 171 -6.48 22.30 -12.72
N THR A 172 -5.62 23.20 -12.24
CA THR A 172 -4.34 23.56 -12.87
C THR A 172 -3.22 23.45 -11.84
N LEU A 173 -2.14 22.76 -12.22
CA LEU A 173 -0.93 22.59 -11.42
C LEU A 173 0.26 23.28 -12.07
N VAL A 174 1.01 24.01 -11.25
CA VAL A 174 2.28 24.64 -11.64
C VAL A 174 3.39 24.15 -10.71
N LEU A 175 4.36 23.45 -11.26
CA LEU A 175 5.63 23.14 -10.59
C LEU A 175 6.67 24.13 -11.09
N HIS A 176 7.24 24.93 -10.18
CA HIS A 176 8.21 25.95 -10.57
C HIS A 176 9.57 25.37 -10.92
N ASP A 177 10.12 24.52 -10.06
CA ASP A 177 11.44 23.94 -10.26
C ASP A 177 11.58 22.65 -9.44
N LEU A 178 11.39 21.50 -10.10
CA LEU A 178 11.44 20.19 -9.43
C LEU A 178 12.76 19.93 -8.69
N TYR A 179 13.86 20.58 -9.09
CA TYR A 179 15.19 20.40 -8.52
C TYR A 179 15.34 21.09 -7.16
N LYS A 180 14.43 22.02 -6.80
CA LYS A 180 14.34 22.65 -5.47
C LYS A 180 13.54 21.78 -4.49
N GLY A 181 13.98 20.54 -4.28
CA GLY A 181 13.32 19.58 -3.39
C GLY A 181 14.25 19.01 -2.33
N ARG A 182 13.70 18.46 -1.24
CA ARG A 182 14.48 17.64 -0.29
C ARG A 182 14.86 16.30 -0.92
N SER A 183 15.95 15.67 -0.47
CA SER A 183 16.42 14.38 -1.02
C SER A 183 16.55 14.40 -2.56
N MET A 184 17.25 15.38 -3.13
CA MET A 184 17.46 15.52 -4.59
C MET A 184 18.93 15.29 -5.02
N ALA A 185 19.78 14.83 -4.10
CA ALA A 185 21.19 14.56 -4.40
C ALA A 185 21.32 13.57 -5.56
N GLY A 186 22.22 13.87 -6.51
CA GLY A 186 22.46 13.02 -7.69
C GLY A 186 21.41 13.11 -8.80
N VAL A 187 20.50 14.08 -8.76
CA VAL A 187 19.59 14.39 -9.88
C VAL A 187 20.16 15.60 -10.63
N ARG A 188 20.44 15.44 -11.92
CA ARG A 188 20.98 16.56 -12.73
C ARG A 188 19.86 17.44 -13.25
N ARG A 189 20.09 18.75 -13.31
CA ARG A 189 19.17 19.68 -13.99
C ARG A 189 18.99 19.27 -15.45
N GLY A 190 17.75 19.32 -15.93
CA GLY A 190 17.37 18.88 -17.28
C GLY A 190 17.28 17.36 -17.46
N GLU A 191 17.61 16.54 -16.46
CA GLU A 191 17.51 15.07 -16.55
C GLU A 191 16.06 14.57 -16.63
N VAL A 192 15.16 15.19 -15.87
CA VAL A 192 13.74 14.82 -15.82
C VAL A 192 13.05 15.42 -17.02
N LYS A 193 12.33 14.60 -17.78
CA LYS A 193 11.65 14.99 -19.01
C LYS A 193 10.13 14.97 -18.90
N GLU A 194 9.59 14.11 -18.03
CA GLU A 194 8.16 13.98 -17.83
C GLU A 194 7.80 13.73 -16.37
N LEU A 195 6.57 14.07 -15.99
CA LEU A 195 5.90 13.55 -14.80
C LEU A 195 4.87 12.50 -15.22
N LEU A 196 5.02 11.28 -14.71
CA LEU A 196 3.96 10.29 -14.72
C LEU A 196 2.94 10.65 -13.64
N ILE A 197 1.69 10.81 -14.06
CA ILE A 197 0.56 11.12 -13.18
C ILE A 197 -0.16 9.81 -12.85
N LEU A 198 -0.19 9.49 -11.57
CA LEU A 198 -0.86 8.34 -11.02
C LEU A 198 -2.00 8.77 -10.11
N GLU A 199 -3.02 7.93 -10.03
CA GLU A 199 -4.14 8.09 -9.14
C GLU A 199 -4.26 6.89 -8.20
N SER A 200 -4.39 7.13 -6.90
CA SER A 200 -4.79 6.08 -5.95
C SER A 200 -6.29 5.88 -6.03
N LEU A 201 -6.73 4.68 -6.41
CA LEU A 201 -8.13 4.40 -6.70
C LEU A 201 -8.95 4.13 -5.44
N PRO A 202 -10.20 4.65 -5.36
CA PRO A 202 -11.07 4.38 -4.23
C PRO A 202 -11.44 2.89 -4.20
N LYS A 203 -11.38 2.32 -3.00
CA LYS A 203 -11.72 0.92 -2.73
C LYS A 203 -13.19 0.85 -2.30
N PRO A 204 -14.04 0.05 -2.96
CA PRO A 204 -15.46 -0.02 -2.60
C PRO A 204 -15.69 -0.70 -1.24
N ILE A 205 -14.88 -1.72 -0.91
CA ILE A 205 -14.98 -2.47 0.34
C ILE A 205 -13.63 -3.08 0.73
N ASN A 206 -13.41 -3.29 2.04
CA ASN A 206 -12.26 -4.02 2.54
C ASN A 206 -12.68 -5.08 3.59
N PHE A 207 -11.92 -6.18 3.70
CA PHE A 207 -12.25 -7.31 4.60
C PHE A 207 -11.19 -7.58 5.68
N THR A 208 -10.01 -6.96 5.53
CA THR A 208 -8.86 -7.08 6.43
C THR A 208 -8.24 -5.70 6.61
N GLY A 209 -7.50 -5.50 7.69
CA GLY A 209 -6.59 -4.35 7.82
C GLY A 209 -5.25 -4.59 7.09
N GLY A 210 -5.16 -5.62 6.24
CA GLY A 210 -3.98 -5.99 5.48
C GLY A 210 -4.10 -5.60 4.00
N MET A 211 -3.23 -6.19 3.18
CA MET A 211 -3.10 -5.88 1.75
C MET A 211 -3.55 -7.04 0.87
N GLU A 212 -4.24 -8.04 1.40
CA GLU A 212 -4.48 -9.29 0.69
C GLU A 212 -5.76 -9.18 -0.18
N PRO A 213 -5.72 -9.62 -1.45
CA PRO A 213 -4.57 -10.16 -2.17
C PRO A 213 -3.81 -9.09 -2.97
N LEU A 214 -4.08 -7.79 -2.78
CA LEU A 214 -3.50 -6.70 -3.56
C LEU A 214 -1.97 -6.77 -3.67
N SER A 215 -1.26 -7.11 -2.60
CA SER A 215 0.20 -7.28 -2.66
C SER A 215 0.73 -8.22 -1.58
N TYR A 216 2.03 -8.53 -1.63
CA TYR A 216 2.73 -9.25 -0.57
C TYR A 216 3.78 -8.34 0.06
N GLY A 217 3.35 -7.50 1.01
CA GLY A 217 4.21 -6.55 1.75
C GLY A 217 4.40 -5.19 1.09
N GLY A 218 3.60 -4.86 0.07
CA GLY A 218 3.70 -3.64 -0.73
C GLY A 218 2.48 -2.74 -0.56
N THR A 219 1.88 -2.33 -1.69
CA THR A 219 0.73 -1.41 -1.73
C THR A 219 -0.56 -1.98 -1.13
N PHE A 220 -1.43 -1.06 -0.66
CA PHE A 220 -2.77 -1.31 -0.11
C PHE A 220 -3.91 -0.82 -1.01
N THR A 221 -3.54 -0.13 -2.10
CA THR A 221 -4.46 0.47 -3.07
C THR A 221 -4.01 0.14 -4.49
N LEU A 222 -4.97 0.09 -5.40
CA LEU A 222 -4.68 0.08 -6.84
C LEU A 222 -4.33 1.49 -7.30
N GLU A 223 -3.42 1.55 -8.27
CA GLU A 223 -2.97 2.80 -8.87
C GLU A 223 -3.36 2.82 -10.35
N ARG A 224 -3.97 3.93 -10.79
CA ARG A 224 -4.32 4.17 -12.19
C ARG A 224 -3.33 5.15 -12.83
N ILE A 225 -2.79 4.77 -13.97
CA ILE A 225 -2.01 5.66 -14.84
C ILE A 225 -2.97 6.61 -15.55
N ILE A 226 -2.87 7.90 -15.23
CA ILE A 226 -3.62 8.96 -15.92
C ILE A 226 -2.89 9.34 -17.21
N GLY A 227 -1.55 9.39 -17.17
CA GLY A 227 -0.72 9.75 -18.32
C GLY A 227 0.57 10.44 -17.92
N THR A 228 1.30 10.97 -18.91
CA THR A 228 2.49 11.79 -18.69
C THR A 228 2.25 13.25 -19.09
N VAL A 229 3.02 14.15 -18.47
CA VAL A 229 3.09 15.57 -18.85
C VAL A 229 4.55 16.00 -18.95
N PRO A 230 4.90 16.92 -19.86
CA PRO A 230 6.28 17.34 -20.07
C PRO A 230 6.80 18.18 -18.90
N VAL A 231 8.09 18.03 -18.64
CA VAL A 231 8.91 18.86 -17.76
C VAL A 231 9.90 19.63 -18.63
N GLU A 232 9.94 20.94 -18.44
CA GLU A 232 10.81 21.83 -19.21
C GLU A 232 12.27 21.72 -18.74
N ALA A 233 13.20 22.26 -19.54
CA ALA A 233 14.63 22.22 -19.22
C ALA A 233 15.00 22.91 -17.89
N ASP A 234 14.20 23.89 -17.46
CA ASP A 234 14.34 24.57 -16.17
C ASP A 234 13.72 23.79 -14.99
N GLY A 235 13.18 22.59 -15.23
CA GLY A 235 12.53 21.75 -14.22
C GLY A 235 11.10 22.17 -13.90
N SER A 236 10.53 23.11 -14.65
CA SER A 236 9.13 23.53 -14.48
C SER A 236 8.15 22.62 -15.21
N ALA A 237 6.92 22.53 -14.69
CA ALA A 237 5.81 21.83 -15.34
C ALA A 237 4.50 22.60 -15.13
N HIS A 238 3.63 22.59 -16.14
CA HIS A 238 2.34 23.28 -16.13
C HIS A 238 1.29 22.43 -16.85
N PHE A 239 0.28 21.98 -16.11
CA PHE A 239 -0.68 20.99 -16.62
C PHE A 239 -2.03 21.02 -15.90
N SER A 240 -3.05 20.45 -16.55
CA SER A 240 -4.42 20.39 -16.05
C SER A 240 -4.87 18.95 -15.80
N PRO A 241 -4.74 18.43 -14.57
CA PRO A 241 -5.23 17.10 -14.22
C PRO A 241 -6.74 17.11 -13.88
N PRO A 242 -7.39 15.92 -13.87
CA PRO A 242 -8.78 15.80 -13.43
C PRO A 242 -8.97 16.28 -11.98
N ALA A 243 -10.04 17.02 -11.74
CA ALA A 243 -10.39 17.50 -10.40
C ALA A 243 -10.94 16.36 -9.50
N ASN A 244 -10.88 16.56 -8.18
CA ASN A 244 -11.41 15.65 -7.16
C ASN A 244 -10.82 14.23 -7.21
N ARG A 245 -9.58 14.07 -7.70
CA ARG A 245 -8.85 12.79 -7.71
C ARG A 245 -7.69 12.81 -6.71
N ALA A 246 -7.30 11.64 -6.20
CA ALA A 246 -6.12 11.47 -5.35
C ALA A 246 -4.89 11.22 -6.21
N LEU A 247 -4.19 12.29 -6.59
CA LEU A 247 -3.11 12.28 -7.58
C LEU A 247 -1.73 12.34 -6.94
N PHE A 248 -0.78 11.67 -7.56
CA PHE A 248 0.64 11.76 -7.19
C PHE A 248 1.53 11.51 -8.40
N PHE A 249 2.82 11.82 -8.27
CA PHE A 249 3.71 11.92 -9.43
C PHE A 249 4.98 11.08 -9.30
N VAL A 250 5.44 10.58 -10.44
CA VAL A 250 6.79 10.04 -10.61
C VAL A 250 7.51 10.89 -11.65
N ALA A 251 8.64 11.49 -11.27
CA ALA A 251 9.54 12.15 -12.21
C ALA A 251 10.26 11.09 -13.04
N LEU A 252 10.22 11.22 -14.37
CA LEU A 252 10.82 10.30 -15.34
C LEU A 252 11.97 10.95 -16.11
N ASP A 253 13.05 10.21 -16.34
CA ASP A 253 14.16 10.63 -17.19
C ASP A 253 13.84 10.48 -18.70
N GLY A 254 14.78 10.87 -19.57
CA GLY A 254 14.63 10.74 -21.03
C GLY A 254 14.54 9.29 -21.54
N GLU A 255 14.85 8.30 -20.71
CA GLU A 255 14.69 6.88 -21.01
C GLU A 255 13.41 6.31 -20.37
N GLN A 256 12.50 7.16 -19.86
CA GLN A 256 11.28 6.76 -19.16
C GLN A 256 11.52 5.98 -17.86
N ARG A 257 12.69 6.13 -17.22
CA ARG A 257 12.97 5.50 -15.92
C ARG A 257 12.58 6.43 -14.78
N SER A 258 12.12 5.86 -13.68
CA SER A 258 11.80 6.63 -12.48
C SER A 258 13.05 7.28 -11.88
N VAL A 259 12.95 8.58 -11.61
CA VAL A 259 13.98 9.38 -10.94
C VAL A 259 13.57 9.60 -9.49
N LYS A 260 12.36 10.08 -9.24
CA LYS A 260 11.85 10.32 -7.88
C LYS A 260 10.34 10.23 -7.85
N ARG A 261 9.81 9.76 -6.73
CA ARG A 261 8.38 9.50 -6.53
C ARG A 261 7.84 10.26 -5.33
N MET A 262 6.66 10.86 -5.51
CA MET A 262 5.89 11.49 -4.46
C MET A 262 5.28 10.41 -3.56
N GLN A 263 5.57 10.44 -2.26
CA GLN A 263 5.07 9.45 -1.29
C GLN A 263 3.87 10.02 -0.52
N SER A 264 2.95 10.63 -1.23
CA SER A 264 1.77 11.31 -0.71
C SER A 264 0.88 11.57 -1.92
N PHE A 265 -0.38 11.90 -1.71
CA PHE A 265 -1.24 12.38 -2.78
C PHE A 265 -1.69 13.81 -2.53
N LEU A 266 -2.06 14.48 -3.62
CA LEU A 266 -2.75 15.75 -3.60
C LEU A 266 -4.08 15.62 -4.34
N THR A 267 -4.96 16.57 -4.08
CA THR A 267 -6.20 16.76 -4.84
C THR A 267 -6.23 18.21 -5.32
N VAL A 268 -6.82 18.43 -6.49
CA VAL A 268 -7.21 19.77 -6.95
C VAL A 268 -8.73 19.82 -7.08
N MET A 269 -9.33 20.89 -6.57
CA MET A 269 -10.76 21.14 -6.75
C MET A 269 -11.04 21.62 -8.18
N PRO A 270 -12.30 21.52 -8.65
CA PRO A 270 -12.75 22.10 -9.92
C PRO A 270 -12.26 23.54 -10.09
N GLY A 271 -11.53 23.83 -11.17
CA GLY A 271 -11.03 25.16 -11.50
C GLY A 271 -9.96 25.75 -10.57
N GLU A 272 -9.53 25.02 -9.53
CA GLU A 272 -8.44 25.44 -8.66
C GLU A 272 -7.14 25.58 -9.44
N THR A 273 -6.38 26.64 -9.17
CA THR A 273 -4.97 26.72 -9.56
C THR A 273 -4.12 26.63 -8.31
N THR A 274 -3.21 25.65 -8.28
CA THR A 274 -2.28 25.48 -7.16
C THR A 274 -0.86 25.20 -7.67
N SER A 275 0.13 25.54 -6.86
CA SER A 275 1.54 25.51 -7.26
C SER A 275 2.43 24.94 -6.17
N CYS A 276 3.54 24.32 -6.57
CA CYS A 276 4.63 23.92 -5.69
C CYS A 276 5.95 24.53 -6.20
N VAL A 277 6.83 24.89 -5.25
CA VAL A 277 8.15 25.44 -5.60
C VAL A 277 9.04 24.35 -6.16
N GLY A 278 9.02 23.16 -5.57
CA GLY A 278 9.82 22.03 -6.02
C GLY A 278 9.33 20.68 -5.50
N CYS A 279 10.14 19.63 -5.69
CA CYS A 279 9.74 18.27 -5.29
C CYS A 279 9.90 18.06 -3.77
N HIS A 280 8.86 18.46 -3.01
CA HIS A 280 8.84 18.47 -1.55
C HIS A 280 9.90 19.41 -0.94
N GLU A 281 9.91 20.67 -1.37
CA GLU A 281 10.69 21.78 -0.83
C GLU A 281 10.48 21.99 0.69
N SER A 282 11.40 22.76 1.30
CA SER A 282 11.18 23.26 2.66
C SER A 282 10.01 24.26 2.65
N ARG A 283 9.04 24.05 3.53
CA ARG A 283 7.83 24.90 3.62
C ARG A 283 8.03 26.18 4.42
N THR A 284 9.20 26.34 5.03
CA THR A 284 9.63 27.61 5.65
C THR A 284 10.42 28.48 4.66
N GLN A 285 10.70 27.96 3.46
CA GLN A 285 11.40 28.71 2.43
C GLN A 285 10.40 29.56 1.63
N ALA A 286 10.61 30.88 1.63
CA ALA A 286 9.88 31.75 0.74
C ALA A 286 10.23 31.43 -0.73
N PRO A 287 9.27 31.46 -1.67
CA PRO A 287 9.59 31.39 -3.08
C PRO A 287 10.53 32.55 -3.43
N ALA A 288 11.58 32.27 -4.22
CA ALA A 288 12.48 33.32 -4.69
C ALA A 288 11.67 34.35 -5.51
N ASN A 289 11.92 35.64 -5.27
CA ASN A 289 11.14 36.75 -5.79
C ASN A 289 11.03 36.70 -7.33
N LEU A 290 9.81 36.59 -7.86
CA LEU A 290 9.47 36.42 -9.28
C LEU A 290 9.63 37.71 -10.12
N ALA A 291 10.07 38.82 -9.52
CA ALA A 291 10.32 40.09 -10.19
C ALA A 291 11.63 40.12 -11.01
N ARG A 292 12.34 39.00 -11.15
CA ARG A 292 13.46 38.84 -12.11
C ARG A 292 12.94 38.35 -13.47
N PRO A 293 13.53 38.78 -14.60
CA PRO A 293 13.23 38.19 -15.91
C PRO A 293 13.54 36.69 -15.89
N GLY A 294 12.52 35.86 -16.09
CA GLY A 294 12.63 34.39 -16.00
C GLY A 294 11.37 33.70 -15.46
N ARG A 295 10.19 34.01 -16.03
CA ARG A 295 9.00 33.18 -15.85
C ARG A 295 9.38 31.72 -16.14
N SER A 296 9.04 30.79 -15.25
CA SER A 296 9.22 29.35 -15.51
C SER A 296 8.74 29.02 -16.91
N ILE A 297 9.55 28.30 -17.69
CA ILE A 297 9.29 28.03 -19.12
C ILE A 297 7.88 27.47 -19.30
N ALA A 298 7.45 26.57 -18.41
CA ALA A 298 6.14 25.94 -18.50
C ALA A 298 4.97 26.92 -18.33
N SER A 299 5.15 28.00 -17.57
CA SER A 299 4.12 29.02 -17.34
C SER A 299 3.95 29.99 -18.51
N GLN A 300 4.84 29.93 -19.52
CA GLN A 300 4.74 30.73 -20.74
C GLN A 300 3.84 30.10 -21.80
N ARG A 301 3.40 28.86 -21.58
CA ARG A 301 2.47 28.12 -22.45
C ARG A 301 1.21 27.72 -21.71
N ALA A 302 0.18 27.34 -22.46
CA ALA A 302 -1.02 26.73 -21.91
C ALA A 302 -0.69 25.44 -21.11
N PRO A 303 -1.49 25.09 -20.09
CA PRO A 303 -1.31 23.87 -19.34
C PRO A 303 -1.46 22.64 -20.25
N SER A 304 -0.53 21.69 -20.13
CA SER A 304 -0.62 20.41 -20.84
C SER A 304 -1.76 19.56 -20.29
N LYS A 305 -2.45 18.83 -21.17
CA LYS A 305 -3.31 17.72 -20.76
C LYS A 305 -2.46 16.45 -20.59
N PRO A 306 -2.73 15.60 -19.58
CA PRO A 306 -2.05 14.31 -19.45
C PRO A 306 -2.19 13.48 -20.73
N LYS A 307 -1.07 13.02 -21.29
CA LYS A 307 -1.05 12.14 -22.46
C LYS A 307 -1.07 10.68 -22.01
N GLN A 308 -2.01 9.90 -22.55
CA GLN A 308 -2.08 8.47 -22.25
C GLN A 308 -0.80 7.73 -22.68
N VAL A 309 -0.40 6.74 -21.88
CA VAL A 309 0.76 5.90 -22.16
C VAL A 309 0.33 4.77 -23.12
N THR A 310 0.66 4.91 -24.40
CA THR A 310 0.26 3.95 -25.45
C THR A 310 0.74 2.53 -25.15
N GLY A 311 -0.15 1.55 -25.34
CA GLY A 311 0.15 0.12 -25.18
C GLY A 311 0.25 -0.36 -23.73
N ILE A 312 -0.04 0.50 -22.74
CA ILE A 312 -0.03 0.16 -21.32
C ILE A 312 -1.46 0.30 -20.76
N PRO A 313 -2.00 -0.73 -20.09
CA PRO A 313 -3.28 -0.62 -19.40
C PRO A 313 -3.27 0.48 -18.34
N ALA A 314 -4.38 1.21 -18.21
CA ALA A 314 -4.49 2.26 -17.18
C ALA A 314 -4.38 1.70 -15.76
N VAL A 315 -4.90 0.49 -15.52
CA VAL A 315 -4.69 -0.29 -14.29
C VAL A 315 -4.13 -1.65 -14.69
N ILE A 316 -2.91 -1.91 -14.26
CA ILE A 316 -2.18 -3.13 -14.62
C ILE A 316 -2.61 -4.27 -13.69
N ASP A 317 -2.84 -5.44 -14.28
CA ASP A 317 -3.16 -6.69 -13.59
C ASP A 317 -2.00 -7.68 -13.81
N TYR A 318 -1.38 -8.18 -12.74
CA TYR A 318 -0.17 -8.96 -12.87
C TYR A 318 -0.38 -10.28 -13.64
N PRO A 319 -1.39 -11.12 -13.33
CA PRO A 319 -1.68 -12.31 -14.14
C PRO A 319 -1.96 -12.00 -15.62
N ARG A 320 -2.72 -10.94 -15.92
CA ARG A 320 -3.08 -10.58 -17.30
C ARG A 320 -1.91 -9.98 -18.09
N ASP A 321 -1.14 -9.09 -17.47
CA ASP A 321 -0.23 -8.20 -18.19
C ASP A 321 1.24 -8.57 -17.96
N VAL A 322 1.62 -8.92 -16.72
CA VAL A 322 3.03 -9.12 -16.33
C VAL A 322 3.47 -10.58 -16.45
N GLN A 323 2.64 -11.52 -16.03
CA GLN A 323 2.95 -12.95 -16.12
C GLN A 323 3.30 -13.39 -17.56
N PRO A 324 2.59 -12.95 -18.63
CA PRO A 324 2.95 -13.30 -20.00
C PRO A 324 4.34 -12.81 -20.45
N VAL A 325 4.88 -11.77 -19.81
CA VAL A 325 6.28 -11.34 -20.03
C VAL A 325 7.24 -12.37 -19.43
N LEU A 326 6.97 -12.84 -18.22
CA LEU A 326 7.78 -13.88 -17.57
C LEU A 326 7.68 -15.22 -18.29
N ASP A 327 6.51 -15.54 -18.85
CA ASP A 327 6.29 -16.78 -19.60
C ASP A 327 7.16 -16.86 -20.86
N ARG A 328 7.42 -15.73 -21.53
CA ARG A 328 8.26 -15.70 -22.72
C ARG A 328 9.75 -15.70 -22.40
N HIS A 329 10.15 -15.04 -21.32
CA HIS A 329 11.57 -14.75 -21.06
C HIS A 329 12.19 -15.52 -19.90
N CYS A 330 11.40 -16.07 -18.99
CA CYS A 330 11.89 -16.58 -17.70
C CYS A 330 11.56 -18.05 -17.45
N ILE A 331 10.35 -18.52 -17.78
CA ILE A 331 9.88 -19.83 -17.29
C ILE A 331 10.64 -21.01 -17.90
N ARG A 332 11.32 -20.87 -19.05
CA ARG A 332 12.20 -21.93 -19.59
C ARG A 332 13.23 -22.43 -18.58
N CYS A 333 13.69 -21.55 -17.68
CA CYS A 333 14.67 -21.86 -16.63
C CYS A 333 14.11 -21.79 -15.21
N HIS A 334 12.88 -21.30 -15.02
CA HIS A 334 12.27 -21.05 -13.71
C HIS A 334 10.87 -21.68 -13.61
N ASN A 335 10.80 -22.99 -13.83
CA ASN A 335 9.57 -23.79 -13.78
C ASN A 335 9.73 -25.02 -12.85
N PRO A 336 8.65 -25.79 -12.57
CA PRO A 336 8.75 -26.95 -11.67
C PRO A 336 9.71 -28.05 -12.14
N ALA A 337 9.97 -28.22 -13.44
CA ALA A 337 10.96 -29.19 -13.90
C ALA A 337 12.40 -28.65 -13.79
N LYS A 338 12.59 -27.35 -14.05
CA LYS A 338 13.89 -26.67 -14.05
C LYS A 338 13.81 -25.42 -13.18
N ARG A 339 14.23 -25.55 -11.92
CA ARG A 339 14.23 -24.47 -10.92
C ARG A 339 15.60 -23.82 -10.75
N SER A 340 16.17 -23.29 -11.83
CA SER A 340 17.47 -22.63 -11.77
C SER A 340 17.45 -21.52 -10.70
N GLY A 341 18.50 -21.48 -9.87
CA GLY A 341 18.59 -20.56 -8.72
C GLY A 341 17.60 -20.85 -7.58
N ALA A 342 16.92 -22.00 -7.59
CA ALA A 342 15.80 -22.33 -6.69
C ALA A 342 14.65 -21.31 -6.75
N VAL A 343 14.37 -20.79 -7.94
CA VAL A 343 13.35 -19.79 -8.25
C VAL A 343 12.27 -20.43 -9.12
N LEU A 344 11.01 -20.11 -8.82
CA LEU A 344 9.83 -20.54 -9.58
C LEU A 344 9.07 -19.30 -10.05
N LEU A 345 8.91 -19.13 -11.37
CA LEU A 345 8.28 -17.96 -11.98
C LEU A 345 7.06 -18.30 -12.85
N THR A 346 6.51 -19.51 -12.71
CA THR A 346 5.26 -19.85 -13.37
C THR A 346 4.08 -19.09 -12.77
N GLY A 347 3.06 -18.84 -13.60
CA GLY A 347 1.78 -18.29 -13.18
C GLY A 347 0.92 -19.26 -12.37
N ASP A 348 1.41 -20.47 -12.11
CA ASP A 348 0.72 -21.49 -11.32
C ASP A 348 0.33 -20.96 -9.93
N ARG A 349 -0.81 -21.47 -9.45
CA ARG A 349 -1.50 -20.99 -8.26
C ARG A 349 -0.91 -21.59 -7.00
N GLY A 350 -0.38 -20.74 -6.11
CA GLY A 350 -0.25 -21.07 -4.69
C GLY A 350 -1.58 -20.80 -3.95
N PRO A 351 -1.59 -20.95 -2.61
CA PRO A 351 -2.81 -20.79 -1.80
C PRO A 351 -3.49 -19.41 -1.84
N VAL A 352 -2.71 -18.34 -2.12
CA VAL A 352 -3.22 -16.97 -2.29
C VAL A 352 -2.68 -16.40 -3.58
N TYR A 353 -1.35 -16.23 -3.70
CA TYR A 353 -0.67 -15.65 -4.86
C TYR A 353 -0.26 -16.70 -5.90
N SER A 354 0.09 -16.29 -7.12
CA SER A 354 0.86 -17.15 -8.04
C SER A 354 2.27 -17.39 -7.51
N HIS A 355 2.93 -18.46 -7.96
CA HIS A 355 4.32 -18.74 -7.61
C HIS A 355 5.25 -17.60 -7.99
N SER A 356 5.08 -17.04 -9.17
CA SER A 356 5.89 -15.93 -9.68
C SER A 356 5.77 -14.66 -8.84
N TYR A 357 4.55 -14.18 -8.57
CA TYR A 357 4.33 -12.94 -7.84
C TYR A 357 4.91 -13.02 -6.42
N PHE A 358 4.60 -14.12 -5.73
CA PHE A 358 5.17 -14.38 -4.41
C PHE A 358 6.70 -14.48 -4.49
N THR A 359 7.26 -15.20 -5.45
CA THR A 359 8.72 -15.38 -5.58
C THR A 359 9.44 -14.06 -5.84
N LEU A 360 8.92 -13.21 -6.73
CA LEU A 360 9.49 -11.89 -7.00
C LEU A 360 9.49 -11.02 -5.74
N SER A 361 8.38 -11.03 -4.98
CA SER A 361 8.28 -10.30 -3.72
C SER A 361 9.23 -10.84 -2.65
N ALA A 362 9.18 -12.15 -2.38
CA ALA A 362 10.00 -12.82 -1.37
C ALA A 362 11.51 -12.73 -1.66
N ARG A 363 11.90 -12.69 -2.94
CA ARG A 363 13.29 -12.52 -3.38
C ARG A 363 13.69 -11.05 -3.58
N ARG A 364 12.85 -10.08 -3.16
CA ARG A 364 13.11 -8.63 -3.26
C ARG A 364 13.49 -8.18 -4.68
N GLN A 365 12.74 -8.67 -5.66
CA GLN A 365 12.90 -8.27 -7.06
C GLN A 365 12.12 -6.99 -7.42
N ILE A 366 11.31 -6.51 -6.48
CA ILE A 366 10.43 -5.35 -6.58
C ILE A 366 10.83 -4.32 -5.51
N ALA A 367 10.93 -3.05 -5.88
CA ALA A 367 11.24 -1.92 -4.99
C ALA A 367 10.07 -0.93 -4.92
N ASP A 368 9.02 -1.28 -4.16
CA ASP A 368 7.72 -0.59 -4.03
C ASP A 368 7.56 0.17 -2.70
N GLY A 369 8.66 0.44 -2.00
CA GLY A 369 8.67 1.13 -0.71
C GLY A 369 8.33 0.24 0.47
N ARG A 370 7.60 -0.86 0.26
CA ARG A 370 7.15 -1.83 1.28
C ARG A 370 6.32 -1.19 2.41
N ASN A 371 5.68 -2.01 3.23
CA ASN A 371 4.98 -1.55 4.44
C ASN A 371 5.98 -1.22 5.58
N ILE A 372 6.80 -0.18 5.43
CA ILE A 372 7.77 0.26 6.46
C ILE A 372 7.60 1.72 6.85
N ALA A 373 7.95 2.05 8.10
CA ALA A 373 7.86 3.40 8.67
C ALA A 373 8.97 4.32 8.14
N ARG A 374 9.04 4.47 6.81
CA ARG A 374 10.05 5.28 6.13
C ARG A 374 9.39 6.17 5.08
N SER A 375 9.90 7.39 4.99
CA SER A 375 9.52 8.36 3.98
C SER A 375 10.74 9.13 3.46
N SER A 376 10.52 10.07 2.53
CA SER A 376 11.50 10.95 1.91
C SER A 376 12.65 10.18 1.26
N TYR A 377 12.32 9.02 0.66
CA TYR A 377 13.26 8.22 -0.13
C TYR A 377 14.08 9.08 -1.10
N ALA A 378 15.36 8.74 -1.19
CA ALA A 378 16.27 9.35 -2.14
C ALA A 378 15.83 9.02 -3.59
N PRO A 379 16.30 9.78 -4.58
CA PRO A 379 16.05 9.49 -5.98
C PRO A 379 16.52 8.06 -6.31
N ARG A 380 15.84 7.39 -7.24
CA ARG A 380 16.16 6.05 -7.73
C ARG A 380 16.21 4.95 -6.65
N THR A 381 15.47 5.14 -5.53
CA THR A 381 15.34 4.13 -4.48
C THR A 381 14.11 3.24 -4.66
N LEU A 382 13.09 3.71 -5.36
CA LEU A 382 11.83 3.01 -5.62
C LEU A 382 11.60 2.87 -7.13
N GLY A 383 10.64 2.02 -7.49
CA GLY A 383 10.18 1.85 -8.86
C GLY A 383 11.07 0.94 -9.70
N ASP A 384 10.98 1.11 -11.00
CA ASP A 384 11.66 0.29 -11.99
C ASP A 384 13.19 0.30 -11.86
N VAL A 385 13.78 1.48 -11.63
CA VAL A 385 15.24 1.65 -11.59
C VAL A 385 15.88 0.94 -10.39
N ALA A 386 15.14 0.83 -9.28
CA ALA A 386 15.60 0.19 -8.06
C ALA A 386 15.26 -1.31 -8.01
N SER A 387 14.41 -1.79 -8.93
CA SER A 387 13.92 -3.15 -8.94
C SER A 387 14.88 -4.08 -9.69
N PRO A 388 15.52 -5.07 -9.01
CA PRO A 388 16.48 -5.96 -9.66
C PRO A 388 15.89 -6.82 -10.79
N LEU A 389 14.56 -6.91 -10.89
CA LEU A 389 13.87 -7.53 -12.00
C LEU A 389 14.17 -6.81 -13.33
N MET A 390 14.16 -5.47 -13.34
CA MET A 390 14.36 -4.69 -14.56
C MET A 390 15.74 -4.91 -15.16
N ALA A 391 16.78 -4.98 -14.33
CA ALA A 391 18.13 -5.28 -14.79
C ALA A 391 18.20 -6.67 -15.47
N LYS A 392 17.51 -7.68 -14.93
CA LYS A 392 17.47 -9.03 -15.53
C LYS A 392 16.70 -9.07 -16.85
N LEU A 393 15.74 -8.16 -17.02
CA LEU A 393 14.89 -8.09 -18.21
C LEU A 393 15.53 -7.29 -19.35
N SER A 394 16.33 -6.26 -19.03
CA SER A 394 16.79 -5.25 -20.01
C SER A 394 18.28 -5.30 -20.35
N SER A 395 19.14 -5.80 -19.45
CA SER A 395 20.60 -5.64 -19.59
C SER A 395 21.30 -6.71 -20.43
N GLY A 396 20.69 -7.88 -20.66
CA GLY A 396 21.38 -9.05 -21.22
C GLY A 396 22.27 -9.80 -20.23
N GLN A 397 22.57 -9.24 -19.06
CA GLN A 397 23.52 -9.81 -18.10
C GLN A 397 22.99 -11.07 -17.40
N HIS A 398 21.68 -11.27 -17.37
CA HIS A 398 21.09 -12.46 -16.79
C HIS A 398 20.95 -13.57 -17.85
N HIS A 399 22.05 -14.28 -18.10
CA HIS A 399 22.11 -15.41 -19.05
C HIS A 399 21.60 -15.05 -20.47
N GLY A 400 21.94 -13.85 -20.94
CA GLY A 400 21.59 -13.39 -22.29
C GLY A 400 20.14 -12.90 -22.46
N VAL A 401 19.33 -12.85 -21.39
CA VAL A 401 17.95 -12.36 -21.47
C VAL A 401 17.94 -10.84 -21.70
N LYS A 402 17.36 -10.42 -22.82
CA LYS A 402 17.06 -9.03 -23.15
C LYS A 402 15.70 -8.96 -23.85
N ALA A 403 14.66 -8.59 -23.10
CA ALA A 403 13.31 -8.53 -23.64
C ALA A 403 13.13 -7.33 -24.60
N PRO A 404 12.22 -7.43 -25.58
CA PRO A 404 11.78 -6.29 -26.38
C PRO A 404 11.26 -5.12 -25.55
N GLU A 405 11.37 -3.89 -26.07
CA GLU A 405 10.98 -2.67 -25.36
C GLU A 405 9.51 -2.69 -24.91
N ALA A 406 8.60 -3.24 -25.72
CA ALA A 406 7.18 -3.37 -25.34
C ALA A 406 6.99 -4.13 -24.02
N ASP A 407 7.76 -5.19 -23.80
CA ASP A 407 7.70 -6.00 -22.58
C ASP A 407 8.34 -5.32 -21.39
N GLN A 408 9.48 -4.68 -21.64
CA GLN A 408 10.15 -3.88 -20.62
C GLN A 408 9.23 -2.78 -20.12
N ARG A 409 8.47 -2.13 -21.01
CA ARG A 409 7.51 -1.08 -20.64
C ARG A 409 6.38 -1.63 -19.76
N ILE A 410 5.79 -2.78 -20.07
CA ILE A 410 4.74 -3.38 -19.22
C ILE A 410 5.25 -3.58 -17.78
N VAL A 411 6.41 -4.23 -17.63
CA VAL A 411 6.99 -4.49 -16.30
C VAL A 411 7.40 -3.18 -15.61
N ARG A 412 7.96 -2.22 -16.37
CA ARG A 412 8.36 -0.91 -15.85
C ARG A 412 7.18 -0.14 -15.28
N TYR A 413 6.10 -0.01 -16.03
CA TYR A 413 4.93 0.73 -15.59
C TYR A 413 4.23 0.03 -14.42
N TRP A 414 4.22 -1.31 -14.38
CA TRP A 414 3.74 -2.07 -13.22
C TRP A 414 4.54 -1.77 -11.94
N LEU A 415 5.88 -1.76 -12.04
CA LEU A 415 6.77 -1.40 -10.92
C LEU A 415 6.60 0.07 -10.49
N ASN A 416 6.27 0.94 -11.44
CA ASN A 416 5.99 2.34 -11.21
C ASN A 416 4.50 2.61 -10.89
N SER A 417 3.66 1.59 -10.73
CA SER A 417 2.24 1.73 -10.36
C SER A 417 1.88 0.82 -9.17
N GLY A 418 2.77 0.76 -8.16
CA GLY A 418 2.54 0.07 -6.90
C GLY A 418 2.77 -1.44 -6.91
N ALA A 419 3.11 -2.03 -8.06
CA ALA A 419 3.41 -3.46 -8.22
C ALA A 419 2.32 -4.40 -7.65
N ALA A 420 1.04 -4.02 -7.80
CA ALA A 420 -0.10 -4.81 -7.35
C ALA A 420 -0.18 -6.17 -8.05
N TRP A 421 -0.78 -7.15 -7.38
CA TRP A 421 -1.06 -8.48 -7.93
C TRP A 421 -2.36 -8.47 -8.77
N PRO A 422 -3.56 -8.31 -8.20
CA PRO A 422 -4.76 -8.03 -8.99
C PRO A 422 -4.76 -6.59 -9.50
N GLY A 423 -5.37 -6.38 -10.66
CA GLY A 423 -5.78 -5.07 -11.17
C GLY A 423 -7.23 -4.73 -10.83
N THR A 424 -7.84 -5.41 -9.85
CA THR A 424 -9.23 -5.21 -9.41
C THR A 424 -9.42 -5.37 -7.90
N TYR A 425 -10.24 -4.51 -7.25
CA TYR A 425 -10.61 -4.68 -5.85
C TYR A 425 -11.68 -5.76 -5.63
N ALA A 426 -12.35 -6.23 -6.69
CA ALA A 426 -13.24 -7.39 -6.58
C ALA A 426 -12.52 -8.65 -6.07
N ALA A 427 -11.19 -8.71 -6.23
CA ALA A 427 -10.35 -9.78 -5.69
C ALA A 427 -10.33 -9.83 -4.16
N LEU A 428 -10.63 -8.73 -3.47
CA LEU A 428 -10.53 -8.63 -2.01
C LEU A 428 -11.40 -9.68 -1.30
N GLY A 429 -10.77 -10.45 -0.42
CA GLY A 429 -11.43 -11.51 0.35
C GLY A 429 -11.94 -12.71 -0.47
N THR A 430 -11.56 -12.84 -1.75
CA THR A 430 -11.96 -13.97 -2.61
C THR A 430 -10.81 -14.92 -2.88
N GLY A 431 -11.11 -16.20 -3.14
CA GLY A 431 -10.12 -17.11 -3.74
C GLY A 431 -8.88 -17.43 -2.90
N MET A 432 -8.96 -17.34 -1.58
CA MET A 432 -7.81 -17.59 -0.70
C MET A 432 -8.05 -18.83 0.14
N VAL A 433 -7.25 -19.88 -0.09
CA VAL A 433 -7.05 -20.87 0.97
C VAL A 433 -6.23 -20.18 2.03
N GLY A 434 -6.58 -20.28 3.31
CA GLY A 434 -5.89 -19.57 4.40
C GLY A 434 -5.77 -18.06 4.21
N GLY A 435 -6.82 -17.43 3.69
CA GLY A 435 -6.98 -15.97 3.70
C GLY A 435 -7.27 -15.44 5.10
N TYR A 436 -7.65 -14.18 5.20
CA TYR A 436 -7.96 -13.53 6.48
C TYR A 436 -9.34 -12.90 6.44
N ALA A 437 -10.03 -12.95 7.58
CA ALA A 437 -11.22 -12.17 7.85
C ALA A 437 -11.01 -11.45 9.18
N GLN A 438 -11.14 -10.12 9.20
CA GLN A 438 -10.89 -9.31 10.41
C GLN A 438 -9.51 -9.62 11.05
N ASN A 439 -8.48 -9.79 10.22
CA ASN A 439 -7.11 -10.16 10.61
C ASN A 439 -6.94 -11.54 11.26
N GLN A 440 -7.98 -12.39 11.27
CA GLN A 440 -7.90 -13.77 11.71
C GLN A 440 -7.67 -14.71 10.52
N PRO A 441 -6.66 -15.60 10.57
CA PRO A 441 -6.39 -16.53 9.49
C PRO A 441 -7.48 -17.61 9.42
N ASP A 442 -7.96 -17.91 8.22
CA ASP A 442 -8.83 -19.07 7.98
C ASP A 442 -7.99 -20.36 8.03
N ARG A 443 -8.32 -21.27 8.96
CA ARG A 443 -7.64 -22.56 9.13
C ARG A 443 -8.57 -23.76 8.94
N GLN A 444 -9.66 -23.59 8.17
CA GLN A 444 -10.65 -24.66 7.93
C GLN A 444 -10.06 -25.90 7.25
N ASP A 445 -8.98 -25.75 6.50
CA ASP A 445 -8.26 -26.85 5.86
C ASP A 445 -7.77 -27.91 6.86
N LEU A 446 -7.47 -27.53 8.10
CA LEU A 446 -7.06 -28.47 9.16
C LEU A 446 -8.16 -29.47 9.56
N LYS A 447 -9.41 -29.19 9.21
CA LYS A 447 -10.54 -30.09 9.51
C LYS A 447 -10.68 -31.22 8.49
N TRP A 448 -10.11 -31.07 7.28
CA TRP A 448 -10.27 -32.03 6.19
C TRP A 448 -9.58 -33.37 6.51
N PRO A 449 -10.24 -34.52 6.29
CA PRO A 449 -9.63 -35.83 6.50
C PRO A 449 -8.31 -36.03 5.73
N GLU A 450 -8.25 -35.56 4.48
CA GLU A 450 -7.05 -35.63 3.64
C GLU A 450 -5.91 -34.82 4.23
N MET A 451 -6.22 -33.63 4.78
CA MET A 451 -5.21 -32.79 5.42
C MET A 451 -4.70 -33.39 6.72
N LYS A 452 -5.58 -33.99 7.54
CA LYS A 452 -5.17 -34.72 8.75
C LYS A 452 -4.24 -35.88 8.42
N ALA A 453 -4.56 -36.65 7.38
CA ALA A 453 -3.71 -37.73 6.90
C ALA A 453 -2.34 -37.21 6.40
N ALA A 454 -2.33 -36.12 5.63
CA ALA A 454 -1.10 -35.47 5.19
C ALA A 454 -0.24 -34.98 6.36
N ILE A 455 -0.85 -34.33 7.36
CA ILE A 455 -0.15 -33.86 8.57
C ILE A 455 0.50 -35.03 9.31
N ALA A 456 -0.19 -36.17 9.45
CA ALA A 456 0.39 -37.37 10.07
C ALA A 456 1.63 -37.89 9.31
N VAL A 457 1.63 -37.80 7.98
CA VAL A 457 2.82 -38.13 7.16
C VAL A 457 3.95 -37.13 7.40
N LEU A 458 3.64 -35.83 7.43
CA LEU A 458 4.64 -34.79 7.70
C LEU A 458 5.29 -34.99 9.08
N ASP A 459 4.48 -35.26 10.11
CA ASP A 459 4.95 -35.54 11.47
C ASP A 459 5.88 -36.75 11.52
N LYS A 460 5.46 -37.85 10.88
CA LYS A 460 6.21 -39.11 10.92
C LYS A 460 7.49 -39.07 10.08
N ARG A 461 7.47 -38.41 8.91
CA ARG A 461 8.52 -38.56 7.89
C ARG A 461 9.31 -37.29 7.57
N CYS A 462 8.81 -36.12 7.92
CA CYS A 462 9.46 -34.84 7.57
C CYS A 462 9.97 -34.07 8.79
N MET A 463 9.31 -34.18 9.95
CA MET A 463 9.61 -33.33 11.10
C MET A 463 10.98 -33.59 11.72
N SER A 464 11.58 -34.77 11.54
CA SER A 464 12.96 -35.02 11.99
C SER A 464 13.97 -34.02 11.39
N CYS A 465 13.71 -33.51 10.18
CA CYS A 465 14.53 -32.49 9.52
C CYS A 465 13.95 -31.06 9.60
N HIS A 466 12.66 -30.93 9.89
CA HIS A 466 11.89 -29.68 9.82
C HIS A 466 11.40 -29.17 11.19
N ALA A 467 11.74 -29.86 12.28
CA ALA A 467 11.57 -29.37 13.64
C ALA A 467 12.47 -28.17 13.97
N ASP A 468 13.54 -27.97 13.19
CA ASP A 468 14.40 -26.79 13.27
C ASP A 468 13.61 -25.51 12.89
N PRO A 469 13.53 -24.49 13.79
CA PRO A 469 12.91 -23.20 13.50
C PRO A 469 13.49 -22.46 12.28
N HIS A 470 14.71 -22.81 11.85
CA HIS A 470 15.36 -22.27 10.65
C HIS A 470 14.97 -23.00 9.35
N ARG A 471 14.25 -24.12 9.43
CA ARG A 471 13.74 -24.84 8.25
C ARG A 471 12.30 -25.32 8.46
N PRO A 472 11.35 -24.46 8.85
CA PRO A 472 10.01 -24.92 9.13
C PRO A 472 9.30 -25.27 7.82
N LEU A 473 8.48 -26.30 7.88
CA LEU A 473 7.60 -26.72 6.81
C LEU A 473 6.15 -26.36 7.18
N PRO A 474 5.42 -25.64 6.33
CA PRO A 474 4.00 -25.40 6.55
C PRO A 474 3.24 -26.70 6.71
N ARG A 475 2.51 -26.84 7.83
CA ARG A 475 1.76 -28.07 8.13
C ARG A 475 0.53 -28.23 7.25
N SER A 476 0.05 -27.14 6.66
CA SER A 476 -1.08 -27.15 5.74
C SER A 476 -0.98 -26.00 4.75
N PRO A 477 -1.79 -26.01 3.67
CA PRO A 477 -1.85 -24.91 2.73
C PRO A 477 -2.29 -23.59 3.32
N SER A 478 -2.95 -23.53 4.49
CA SER A 478 -3.26 -22.29 5.22
C SER A 478 -2.16 -21.79 6.15
N ASP A 479 -1.13 -22.60 6.42
CA ASP A 479 -0.08 -22.28 7.37
C ASP A 479 0.96 -21.31 6.79
N ASN A 480 0.97 -20.07 7.28
CA ASN A 480 1.95 -19.05 6.90
C ASN A 480 3.23 -19.07 7.76
N CYS A 481 3.37 -20.04 8.66
CA CYS A 481 4.48 -20.19 9.62
C CYS A 481 4.75 -18.91 10.46
N GLY A 482 3.70 -18.18 10.81
CA GLY A 482 3.76 -16.93 11.57
C GLY A 482 4.26 -15.73 10.75
N MET A 483 4.13 -15.78 9.42
CA MET A 483 4.55 -14.71 8.52
C MET A 483 3.37 -14.21 7.67
N PRO A 484 2.50 -13.35 8.22
CA PRO A 484 1.44 -12.74 7.44
C PRO A 484 2.01 -11.69 6.44
N PRO A 485 1.27 -11.34 5.37
CA PRO A 485 1.76 -10.43 4.33
C PRO A 485 2.11 -9.02 4.83
N TRP A 486 1.52 -8.53 5.92
CA TRP A 486 1.85 -7.23 6.52
C TRP A 486 3.10 -7.23 7.41
N ALA A 487 3.64 -8.39 7.77
CA ALA A 487 4.77 -8.52 8.71
C ALA A 487 5.85 -9.47 8.16
N ILE A 488 6.22 -9.29 6.89
CA ILE A 488 7.17 -10.17 6.20
C ILE A 488 8.57 -10.00 6.76
N GLN A 489 9.21 -11.13 7.05
CA GLN A 489 10.59 -11.21 7.47
C GLN A 489 11.47 -11.60 6.27
N TYR A 490 11.89 -10.63 5.45
CA TYR A 490 12.58 -10.89 4.17
C TYR A 490 13.90 -11.67 4.28
N ARG A 491 14.54 -11.71 5.46
CA ARG A 491 15.76 -12.48 5.70
C ARG A 491 15.47 -13.87 6.30
N SER A 492 14.21 -14.17 6.60
CA SER A 492 13.81 -15.40 7.25
C SER A 492 13.91 -16.58 6.27
N PRO A 493 14.53 -17.70 6.67
CA PRO A 493 14.63 -18.89 5.82
C PRO A 493 13.24 -19.50 5.52
N LYS A 494 12.21 -19.17 6.32
CA LYS A 494 10.81 -19.56 6.13
C LYS A 494 10.28 -19.25 4.72
N LEU A 495 10.75 -18.17 4.09
CA LEU A 495 10.30 -17.79 2.74
C LEU A 495 10.65 -18.84 1.67
N ARG A 496 11.71 -19.63 1.87
CA ARG A 496 12.14 -20.67 0.91
C ARG A 496 11.16 -21.84 0.83
N LEU A 497 10.46 -22.12 1.94
CA LEU A 497 9.48 -23.19 2.08
C LEU A 497 8.07 -22.65 2.33
N SER A 498 7.83 -21.39 1.96
CA SER A 498 6.51 -20.77 2.07
C SER A 498 5.43 -21.65 1.43
N ARG A 499 4.23 -21.64 2.02
CA ARG A 499 3.01 -22.23 1.46
C ARG A 499 2.78 -21.86 -0.01
N HIS A 500 3.23 -20.68 -0.44
CA HIS A 500 3.12 -20.22 -1.83
C HIS A 500 4.16 -20.79 -2.78
N ILE A 501 5.13 -21.57 -2.29
CA ILE A 501 6.14 -22.27 -3.09
C ILE A 501 5.91 -23.78 -3.05
N ILE A 502 5.53 -24.30 -1.88
CA ILE A 502 5.51 -25.75 -1.69
C ILE A 502 4.25 -26.45 -2.20
N TYR A 503 3.15 -25.71 -2.34
CA TYR A 503 1.88 -26.18 -2.86
C TYR A 503 1.63 -25.57 -4.25
N ASN A 504 1.64 -26.40 -5.30
CA ASN A 504 1.19 -26.01 -6.64
C ASN A 504 -0.26 -26.49 -6.83
N LEU A 505 -1.21 -25.56 -6.80
CA LEU A 505 -2.64 -25.85 -6.93
C LEU A 505 -3.14 -25.77 -8.38
N SER A 506 -2.26 -25.48 -9.34
CA SER A 506 -2.56 -25.63 -10.77
C SER A 506 -2.20 -27.02 -11.25
N GLN A 507 -1.08 -27.57 -10.79
CA GLN A 507 -0.57 -28.90 -11.12
C GLN A 507 -0.09 -29.60 -9.83
N PRO A 508 -1.00 -30.23 -9.06
CA PRO A 508 -0.72 -30.82 -7.74
C PRO A 508 0.55 -31.67 -7.67
N GLU A 509 0.78 -32.50 -8.68
CA GLU A 509 1.88 -33.46 -8.80
C GLU A 509 3.25 -32.76 -8.88
N THR A 510 3.27 -31.50 -9.33
CA THR A 510 4.50 -30.69 -9.43
C THR A 510 4.79 -29.88 -8.16
N SER A 511 4.00 -30.07 -7.10
CA SER A 511 4.21 -29.41 -5.82
C SER A 511 5.58 -29.77 -5.24
N LEU A 512 6.31 -28.78 -4.72
CA LEU A 512 7.62 -29.04 -4.11
C LEU A 512 7.52 -29.99 -2.93
N LEU A 513 6.39 -29.97 -2.21
CA LEU A 513 6.12 -30.89 -1.11
C LEU A 513 6.17 -32.36 -1.54
N LEU A 514 5.90 -32.64 -2.82
CA LEU A 514 5.96 -33.97 -3.42
C LEU A 514 7.31 -34.21 -4.10
N LEU A 515 7.74 -33.27 -4.95
CA LEU A 515 8.94 -33.45 -5.79
C LEU A 515 10.25 -33.46 -4.99
N ALA A 516 10.37 -32.65 -3.93
CA ALA A 516 11.62 -32.63 -3.14
C ALA A 516 11.93 -33.97 -2.45
N PRO A 517 10.99 -34.60 -1.71
CA PRO A 517 11.23 -35.88 -1.04
C PRO A 517 11.19 -37.12 -1.93
N LEU A 518 10.69 -37.01 -3.17
CA LEU A 518 10.58 -38.12 -4.13
C LEU A 518 11.95 -38.46 -4.75
N ALA A 519 12.21 -39.75 -4.91
CA ALA A 519 13.42 -40.29 -5.54
C ALA A 519 13.63 -39.74 -6.96
N ARG A 520 14.90 -39.56 -7.36
CA ARG A 520 15.23 -39.05 -8.71
C ARG A 520 14.79 -40.01 -9.81
N ALA A 521 14.91 -41.32 -9.57
CA ALA A 521 14.47 -42.36 -10.51
C ALA A 521 12.95 -42.31 -10.76
N ALA A 522 12.17 -41.77 -9.81
CA ALA A 522 10.72 -41.60 -9.94
C ALA A 522 10.33 -40.19 -10.44
N GLY A 523 11.28 -39.40 -10.94
CA GLY A 523 11.04 -38.03 -11.44
C GLY A 523 11.04 -36.94 -10.36
N GLY A 524 11.38 -37.28 -9.12
CA GLY A 524 11.60 -36.32 -8.05
C GLY A 524 12.97 -35.64 -8.11
N TYR A 525 13.25 -34.75 -7.16
CA TYR A 525 14.54 -34.08 -7.06
C TYR A 525 15.56 -34.88 -6.25
N GLY A 526 15.08 -35.74 -5.34
CA GLY A 526 15.85 -36.29 -4.23
C GLY A 526 16.32 -35.20 -3.26
N MET A 527 16.30 -35.45 -1.95
CA MET A 527 16.80 -34.48 -0.97
C MET A 527 18.27 -34.74 -0.69
N GLN A 528 19.16 -33.81 -0.99
CA GLN A 528 20.55 -33.89 -0.54
C GLN A 528 20.84 -32.73 0.41
N LYS A 529 21.45 -33.01 1.57
CA LYS A 529 21.94 -31.95 2.46
C LYS A 529 22.95 -31.11 1.68
N ARG A 530 23.05 -29.83 2.02
CA ARG A 530 24.06 -28.93 1.47
C ARG A 530 24.80 -28.26 2.61
N ASP A 531 26.10 -28.06 2.44
CA ASP A 531 26.90 -27.29 3.39
C ASP A 531 26.60 -25.78 3.30
N ARG A 532 27.34 -24.99 4.08
CA ARG A 532 27.21 -23.52 4.14
C ARG A 532 27.50 -22.85 2.79
N ASP A 533 28.33 -23.47 1.94
CA ASP A 533 28.69 -22.98 0.61
C ASP A 533 27.71 -23.49 -0.47
N GLY A 534 26.69 -24.25 -0.06
CA GLY A 534 25.67 -24.80 -0.94
C GLY A 534 26.11 -26.02 -1.72
N LYS A 535 27.27 -26.62 -1.41
CA LYS A 535 27.70 -27.88 -2.04
C LYS A 535 26.93 -29.05 -1.45
N PRO A 536 26.56 -30.07 -2.26
CA PRO A 536 25.88 -31.24 -1.74
C PRO A 536 26.79 -32.02 -0.78
N VAL A 537 26.24 -32.42 0.38
CA VAL A 537 26.93 -33.19 1.41
C VAL A 537 26.05 -34.36 1.83
N GLY A 538 26.68 -35.52 2.05
CA GLY A 538 26.00 -36.77 2.39
C GLY A 538 25.25 -37.41 1.22
N VAL A 539 24.67 -38.57 1.49
CA VAL A 539 23.88 -39.33 0.51
C VAL A 539 22.50 -38.66 0.36
N PRO A 540 21.97 -38.51 -0.87
CA PRO A 540 20.59 -38.09 -1.08
C PRO A 540 19.64 -38.98 -0.27
N THR A 541 18.82 -38.35 0.57
CA THR A 541 17.72 -38.99 1.30
C THR A 541 16.48 -38.97 0.42
N GLU A 542 15.94 -40.14 0.15
CA GLU A 542 14.68 -40.34 -0.57
C GLU A 542 13.64 -40.79 0.45
N ILE A 543 12.64 -39.95 0.72
CA ILE A 543 11.58 -40.27 1.69
C ILE A 543 10.46 -41.06 1.02
N PHE A 544 10.27 -40.86 -0.29
CA PHE A 544 9.35 -41.61 -1.13
C PHE A 544 10.13 -42.23 -2.29
N VAL A 545 10.09 -43.56 -2.37
CA VAL A 545 10.78 -44.33 -3.42
C VAL A 545 10.11 -44.13 -4.78
N ASN A 546 8.78 -44.05 -4.80
CA ASN A 546 7.99 -43.82 -6.00
C ASN A 546 6.67 -43.13 -5.66
N THR A 547 5.90 -42.79 -6.69
CA THR A 547 4.62 -42.11 -6.56
C THR A 547 3.51 -42.99 -5.96
N GLN A 548 3.70 -44.30 -5.81
CA GLN A 548 2.74 -45.21 -5.16
C GLN A 548 2.93 -45.33 -3.65
N ASP A 549 3.95 -44.68 -3.07
CA ASP A 549 4.12 -44.66 -1.61
C ASP A 549 2.85 -44.10 -0.92
N PRO A 550 2.30 -44.78 0.11
CA PRO A 550 1.07 -44.33 0.77
C PRO A 550 1.15 -42.92 1.36
N GLY A 551 2.33 -42.52 1.83
CA GLY A 551 2.61 -41.18 2.33
C GLY A 551 2.62 -40.14 1.19
N TYR A 552 3.27 -40.45 0.06
CA TYR A 552 3.20 -39.60 -1.14
C TYR A 552 1.76 -39.39 -1.58
N GLN A 553 0.99 -40.47 -1.68
CA GLN A 553 -0.42 -40.43 -2.09
C GLN A 553 -1.31 -39.66 -1.10
N ALA A 554 -1.04 -39.76 0.21
CA ALA A 554 -1.75 -38.95 1.21
C ALA A 554 -1.46 -37.45 1.06
N LEU A 555 -0.21 -37.07 0.82
CA LEU A 555 0.16 -35.67 0.55
C LEU A 555 -0.50 -35.17 -0.74
N LEU A 556 -0.45 -35.95 -1.82
CA LEU A 556 -1.05 -35.60 -3.11
C LEU A 556 -2.57 -35.40 -2.98
N ARG A 557 -3.29 -36.31 -2.31
CA ARG A 557 -4.73 -36.16 -2.06
C ARG A 557 -5.06 -34.88 -1.29
N ALA A 558 -4.26 -34.51 -0.30
CA ALA A 558 -4.46 -33.25 0.43
C ALA A 558 -4.26 -32.01 -0.46
N ILE A 559 -3.28 -32.05 -1.36
CA ILE A 559 -3.05 -30.98 -2.34
C ILE A 559 -4.20 -30.90 -3.34
N GLN A 560 -4.66 -32.05 -3.86
CA GLN A 560 -5.80 -32.14 -4.78
C GLN A 560 -7.10 -31.64 -4.12
N ARG A 561 -7.36 -32.01 -2.85
CA ARG A 561 -8.50 -31.48 -2.09
C ARG A 561 -8.44 -29.96 -1.93
N THR A 562 -7.23 -29.43 -1.75
CA THR A 562 -6.98 -27.97 -1.67
C THR A 562 -7.21 -27.29 -3.02
N LYS A 563 -6.76 -27.90 -4.12
CA LYS A 563 -7.07 -27.45 -5.47
C LYS A 563 -8.58 -27.41 -5.71
N GLN A 564 -9.30 -28.48 -5.37
CA GLN A 564 -10.77 -28.51 -5.48
C GLN A 564 -11.45 -27.41 -4.65
N GLN A 565 -10.92 -27.12 -3.45
CA GLN A 565 -11.41 -25.99 -2.67
C GLN A 565 -11.19 -24.67 -3.43
N LEU A 566 -9.99 -24.46 -3.98
CA LEU A 566 -9.66 -23.26 -4.75
C LEU A 566 -10.52 -23.12 -6.01
N ASP A 567 -10.78 -24.23 -6.71
CA ASP A 567 -11.68 -24.28 -7.88
C ASP A 567 -13.14 -23.96 -7.51
N THR A 568 -13.54 -24.22 -6.26
CA THR A 568 -14.86 -23.87 -5.72
C THR A 568 -14.95 -22.40 -5.32
N ILE A 569 -13.96 -21.88 -4.56
CA ILE A 569 -14.01 -20.51 -4.04
C ILE A 569 -13.52 -19.46 -5.04
N LYS A 570 -12.77 -19.89 -6.07
CA LYS A 570 -12.22 -19.15 -7.22
C LYS A 570 -11.45 -17.86 -6.89
N ARG A 571 -10.25 -17.73 -7.45
CA ARG A 571 -9.51 -16.45 -7.49
C ARG A 571 -9.99 -15.56 -8.60
N PHE A 572 -9.69 -14.27 -8.48
CA PHE A 572 -10.00 -13.26 -9.51
C PHE A 572 -9.41 -13.60 -10.90
N ASP A 573 -8.34 -14.39 -10.94
CA ASP A 573 -7.64 -14.85 -12.15
C ASP A 573 -8.07 -16.26 -12.59
N MET A 574 -9.24 -16.73 -12.15
CA MET A 574 -9.81 -18.02 -12.53
C MET A 574 -11.07 -17.87 -13.40
N PRO A 575 -11.32 -18.79 -14.34
CA PRO A 575 -12.54 -18.81 -15.13
C PRO A 575 -13.81 -18.78 -14.28
N ASP A 576 -14.82 -18.06 -14.74
CA ASP A 576 -16.10 -17.79 -14.07
C ASP A 576 -15.98 -17.27 -12.62
N PHE A 577 -14.90 -16.54 -12.34
CA PHE A 577 -14.79 -15.80 -11.08
C PHE A 577 -16.00 -14.90 -10.84
N ARG A 578 -16.47 -14.90 -9.59
CA ARG A 578 -17.55 -14.05 -9.09
C ARG A 578 -17.09 -13.30 -7.84
N PRO A 579 -17.30 -11.98 -7.75
CA PRO A 579 -16.98 -11.22 -6.54
C PRO A 579 -17.81 -11.65 -5.32
N ARG A 580 -17.38 -11.29 -4.11
CA ARG A 580 -18.18 -11.53 -2.89
C ARG A 580 -19.50 -10.75 -2.94
N PRO A 581 -20.57 -11.27 -2.31
CA PRO A 581 -21.84 -10.54 -2.18
C PRO A 581 -21.71 -9.13 -1.60
N ALA A 582 -20.76 -8.91 -0.67
CA ALA A 582 -20.53 -7.60 -0.08
C ALA A 582 -19.91 -6.59 -1.07
N TYR A 583 -19.09 -7.03 -2.03
CA TYR A 583 -18.64 -6.16 -3.13
C TYR A 583 -19.82 -5.79 -4.04
N LEU A 584 -20.66 -6.78 -4.40
CA LEU A 584 -21.85 -6.54 -5.22
C LEU A 584 -22.84 -5.58 -4.54
N ARG A 585 -22.99 -5.68 -3.21
CA ARG A 585 -23.79 -4.73 -2.41
C ARG A 585 -23.28 -3.30 -2.59
N GLU A 586 -21.98 -3.06 -2.53
CA GLU A 586 -21.44 -1.72 -2.75
C GLU A 586 -21.69 -1.27 -4.20
N MET A 587 -21.44 -2.11 -5.20
CA MET A 587 -21.74 -1.76 -6.60
C MET A 587 -23.21 -1.36 -6.81
N ARG A 588 -24.15 -2.06 -6.16
CA ARG A 588 -25.58 -1.70 -6.16
C ARG A 588 -25.87 -0.41 -5.42
N ARG A 589 -25.20 -0.15 -4.29
CA ARG A 589 -25.32 1.10 -3.55
C ARG A 589 -24.90 2.32 -4.39
N TYR A 590 -23.92 2.14 -5.27
CA TYR A 590 -23.50 3.15 -6.25
C TYR A 590 -24.37 3.17 -7.53
N GLY A 591 -25.42 2.35 -7.62
CA GLY A 591 -26.33 2.33 -8.78
C GLY A 591 -25.73 1.73 -10.05
N LEU A 592 -24.64 0.95 -9.94
CA LEU A 592 -23.89 0.44 -11.10
C LEU A 592 -24.33 -0.95 -11.56
N LEU A 593 -25.11 -1.63 -10.73
CA LEU A 593 -25.48 -3.03 -10.87
C LEU A 593 -26.97 -3.24 -10.52
N GLY A 594 -27.67 -4.08 -11.28
CA GLY A 594 -29.03 -4.51 -10.96
C GLY A 594 -29.12 -5.35 -9.67
N LYS A 595 -30.34 -5.52 -9.14
CA LYS A 595 -30.60 -6.29 -7.91
C LYS A 595 -30.10 -7.74 -7.99
N ASP A 596 -30.33 -8.39 -9.13
CA ASP A 596 -30.01 -9.81 -9.35
C ASP A 596 -28.83 -10.02 -10.31
N GLU A 597 -28.23 -8.95 -10.80
CA GLU A 597 -27.07 -9.01 -11.70
C GLU A 597 -25.82 -9.44 -10.93
N VAL A 598 -25.04 -10.36 -11.52
CA VAL A 598 -23.78 -10.85 -10.99
C VAL A 598 -22.75 -10.88 -12.11
N PRO A 599 -21.76 -9.97 -12.12
CA PRO A 599 -20.73 -9.94 -13.15
C PRO A 599 -19.84 -11.18 -13.03
N VAL A 600 -19.40 -11.70 -14.18
CA VAL A 600 -18.52 -12.86 -14.26
C VAL A 600 -17.26 -12.53 -15.06
N GLY A 601 -16.09 -12.93 -14.56
CA GLY A 601 -14.82 -12.79 -15.27
C GLY A 601 -14.53 -11.34 -15.70
N ALA A 602 -14.40 -11.10 -17.01
CA ALA A 602 -14.04 -9.79 -17.57
C ALA A 602 -15.07 -8.68 -17.24
N GLN A 603 -16.34 -9.02 -17.04
CA GLN A 603 -17.39 -8.06 -16.68
C GLN A 603 -17.11 -7.38 -15.33
N VAL A 604 -16.38 -8.05 -14.44
CA VAL A 604 -15.99 -7.49 -13.14
C VAL A 604 -15.10 -6.27 -13.31
N TYR A 605 -14.13 -6.33 -14.23
CA TYR A 605 -13.22 -5.22 -14.50
C TYR A 605 -13.94 -4.04 -15.15
N GLU A 606 -14.92 -4.30 -16.01
CA GLU A 606 -15.73 -3.23 -16.61
C GLU A 606 -16.63 -2.55 -15.58
N LEU A 607 -17.30 -3.34 -14.73
CA LEU A 607 -18.09 -2.80 -13.63
C LEU A 607 -17.25 -1.92 -12.70
N GLU A 608 -16.02 -2.35 -12.39
CA GLU A 608 -15.14 -1.58 -11.52
C GLU A 608 -14.59 -0.31 -12.18
N ARG A 609 -14.33 -0.33 -13.50
CA ARG A 609 -14.04 0.90 -14.26
C ARG A 609 -15.18 1.91 -14.14
N ARG A 610 -16.42 1.46 -14.37
CA ARG A 610 -17.62 2.30 -14.19
C ARG A 610 -17.71 2.85 -12.76
N TYR A 611 -17.34 2.07 -11.76
CA TYR A 611 -17.24 2.53 -10.37
C TYR A 611 -16.23 3.67 -10.21
N TRP A 612 -15.00 3.52 -10.70
CA TRP A 612 -13.99 4.59 -10.62
C TRP A 612 -14.35 5.83 -11.45
N ASP A 613 -15.08 5.64 -12.55
CA ASP A 613 -15.50 6.72 -13.43
C ASP A 613 -16.72 7.47 -12.87
N SER A 614 -17.52 6.85 -11.98
CA SER A 614 -18.58 7.55 -11.23
C SER A 614 -18.07 8.68 -10.32
N PHE A 615 -16.77 8.67 -10.00
CA PHE A 615 -16.10 9.74 -9.25
C PHE A 615 -15.45 10.81 -10.14
N VAL A 616 -15.60 10.72 -11.48
CA VAL A 616 -15.14 11.80 -12.37
C VAL A 616 -16.08 12.97 -12.19
N TYR A 617 -15.52 14.12 -11.78
CA TYR A 617 -16.29 15.33 -11.61
C TYR A 617 -16.85 15.82 -12.96
N GLN A 618 -18.19 15.91 -13.04
CA GLN A 618 -18.90 16.47 -14.18
C GLN A 618 -19.47 17.83 -13.75
N PRO A 619 -19.05 18.94 -14.37
CA PRO A 619 -19.68 20.24 -14.16
C PRO A 619 -21.19 20.15 -14.39
N THR A 620 -21.97 20.71 -13.48
CA THR A 620 -23.42 20.87 -13.71
C THR A 620 -23.62 22.01 -14.70
N PRO A 621 -24.44 21.80 -15.77
CA PRO A 621 -24.71 22.82 -16.79
C PRO A 621 -25.09 24.19 -16.25
#